data_AF-A0A8T5JE09-F1
#
_entry.id   AF-A0A8T5JE09-F1
#
_cell.length_a   1.000
_cell.length_b   1.000
_cell.length_c   1.000
_cell.angle_alpha   90.00
_cell.angle_beta   90.00
_cell.angle_gamma   90.00
#
_symmetry.space_group_name_H-M   'P 1'
#
loop_
_entity.id
_entity.type
_entity.pdbx_description
1 polymer ?
#
loop_
_entity_poly.entity_id
_entity_poly.type
_entity_poly.pdbx_seq_one_letter_code
_entity_poly.pdbx_strand_id
1 'polypeptide(L)'
;MDECTQCGKCCSNLRRGDETTGLTLFPDEKSLFPQDKIRPHLGRGEESVTDVFTYQHTENVCIHLVDNLCQIYKSRPLMCRSFPVKIGEYGLRFSSGCKGVLHTLRKSKTMDWGQYEVKAAIEMVERLYEFHTSFQGQDFRWKYNMATEEWETY
;
A
#
# COMPACT_ATOMS: atom_id res chain seq x y z
N MET A 1 -16.22 -7.25 -10.05
CA MET A 1 -15.78 -6.05 -9.30
C MET A 1 -16.74 -4.93 -9.66
N ASP A 2 -18.04 -5.14 -9.43
CA ASP A 2 -19.09 -4.52 -10.25
C ASP A 2 -19.69 -3.27 -9.57
N GLU A 3 -19.02 -2.75 -8.54
CA GLU A 3 -19.56 -1.71 -7.66
C GLU A 3 -18.55 -0.58 -7.38
N CYS A 4 -17.43 -0.54 -8.09
CA CYS A 4 -16.54 0.62 -8.04
C CYS A 4 -17.21 1.81 -8.70
N THR A 5 -17.50 2.86 -7.93
CA THR A 5 -18.12 4.10 -8.44
C THR A 5 -17.18 4.99 -9.27
N GLN A 6 -15.96 4.51 -9.59
CA GLN A 6 -14.94 5.25 -10.37
C GLN A 6 -14.69 6.67 -9.84
N CYS A 7 -14.74 6.85 -8.52
CA CYS A 7 -14.70 8.16 -7.88
C CYS A 7 -13.28 8.73 -7.70
N GLY A 8 -12.23 8.04 -8.15
CA GLY A 8 -10.83 8.45 -8.01
C GLY A 8 -10.25 8.48 -6.59
N LYS A 9 -11.08 8.33 -5.53
CA LYS A 9 -10.66 8.53 -4.13
C LYS A 9 -9.50 7.65 -3.65
N CYS A 10 -9.38 6.42 -4.16
CA CYS A 10 -8.26 5.53 -3.83
C CYS A 10 -6.92 6.03 -4.39
N CYS A 11 -6.94 6.92 -5.38
CA CYS A 11 -5.76 7.45 -6.05
C CYS A 11 -5.51 8.94 -5.73
N SER A 12 -6.49 9.65 -5.17
CA SER A 12 -6.42 11.12 -5.02
C SER A 12 -5.95 11.60 -3.64
N ASN A 13 -5.64 10.69 -2.71
CA ASN A 13 -5.24 11.03 -1.34
C ASN A 13 -4.37 9.92 -0.74
N LEU A 14 -3.23 9.66 -1.40
CA LEU A 14 -2.32 8.58 -1.06
C LEU A 14 -1.56 8.82 0.26
N ARG A 15 -1.44 10.09 0.70
CA ARG A 15 -0.63 10.50 1.87
C ARG A 15 -1.45 11.01 3.04
N ARG A 16 -2.72 10.60 3.15
CA ARG A 16 -3.71 11.25 4.02
C ARG A 16 -3.28 11.28 5.51
N GLY A 17 -2.77 12.43 5.96
CA GLY A 17 -2.46 12.72 7.36
C GLY A 17 -1.06 12.30 7.82
N ASP A 18 -0.19 11.85 6.90
CA ASP A 18 1.19 11.49 7.21
C ASP A 18 2.12 12.02 6.11
N GLU A 19 2.95 13.01 6.47
CA GLU A 19 3.96 13.53 5.55
C GLU A 19 5.17 12.58 5.43
N THR A 20 5.32 11.66 6.38
CA THR A 20 6.48 10.74 6.48
C THR A 20 6.36 9.52 5.57
N THR A 21 5.14 9.15 5.13
CA THR A 21 4.89 7.95 4.30
C THR A 21 4.09 8.21 3.03
N GLY A 22 4.43 7.44 2.00
CA GLY A 22 3.78 7.40 0.70
C GLY A 22 3.03 6.10 0.45
N LEU A 23 2.63 5.89 -0.80
CA LEU A 23 2.03 4.62 -1.21
C LEU A 23 3.12 3.54 -1.26
N THR A 24 3.03 2.53 -0.40
CA THR A 24 3.95 1.38 -0.39
C THR A 24 3.94 0.62 -1.71
N LEU A 25 5.14 0.32 -2.20
CA LEU A 25 5.43 -0.48 -3.38
C LEU A 25 6.41 -1.58 -3.03
N PHE A 26 6.20 -2.77 -3.58
CA PHE A 26 7.21 -3.82 -3.51
C PHE A 26 8.31 -3.62 -4.56
N PRO A 27 9.48 -4.29 -4.42
CA PRO A 27 10.62 -4.05 -5.31
C PRO A 27 10.32 -4.23 -6.79
N ASP A 28 9.46 -5.20 -7.12
CA ASP A 28 8.97 -5.52 -8.46
C ASP A 28 7.95 -4.52 -9.02
N GLU A 29 7.42 -3.64 -8.17
CA GLU A 29 6.35 -2.68 -8.52
C GLU A 29 6.88 -1.26 -8.76
N LYS A 30 8.15 -0.98 -8.44
CA LYS A 30 8.79 0.34 -8.62
C LYS A 30 8.71 0.86 -10.05
N SER A 31 8.80 -0.03 -11.03
CA SER A 31 8.78 0.30 -12.47
C SER A 31 7.43 0.83 -12.94
N LEU A 32 6.38 0.67 -12.13
CA LEU A 32 5.06 1.24 -12.41
C LEU A 32 5.06 2.77 -12.28
N PHE A 33 6.10 3.40 -11.73
CA PHE A 33 6.19 4.84 -11.53
C PHE A 33 7.55 5.40 -12.00
N PRO A 34 7.62 6.70 -12.33
CA PRO A 34 8.87 7.41 -12.59
C PRO A 34 9.83 7.32 -11.40
N GLN A 35 11.10 7.06 -11.68
CA GLN A 35 12.11 6.82 -10.64
C GLN A 35 12.31 8.03 -9.72
N ASP A 36 12.15 9.25 -10.23
CA ASP A 36 12.25 10.49 -9.45
C ASP A 36 11.13 10.62 -8.39
N LYS A 37 10.03 9.87 -8.57
CA LYS A 37 8.87 9.84 -7.67
C LYS A 37 8.83 8.64 -6.72
N ILE A 38 9.92 7.88 -6.67
CA ILE A 38 10.09 6.73 -5.79
C ILE A 38 11.16 7.04 -4.74
N ARG A 39 10.89 6.64 -3.50
CA ARG A 39 11.87 6.63 -2.40
C ARG A 39 11.88 5.26 -1.71
N PRO A 40 12.95 4.90 -1.01
CA PRO A 40 12.92 3.77 -0.08
C PRO A 40 11.80 3.96 0.96
N HIS A 41 11.31 2.87 1.55
CA HIS A 41 10.27 2.92 2.59
C HIS A 41 10.65 2.11 3.82
N LEU A 42 10.79 0.79 3.70
CA LEU A 42 11.22 -0.08 4.80
C LEU A 42 12.50 -0.80 4.42
N GLY A 43 13.43 -0.84 5.37
CA GLY A 43 14.72 -1.50 5.24
C GLY A 43 15.15 -2.20 6.52
N ARG A 44 16.30 -2.88 6.47
CA ARG A 44 16.97 -3.45 7.64
C ARG A 44 18.46 -3.16 7.63
N GLY A 45 19.07 -3.31 8.79
CA GLY A 45 20.52 -3.41 9.01
C GLY A 45 20.91 -3.03 10.43
N GLU A 46 22.15 -3.28 10.82
CA GLU A 46 22.64 -3.07 12.20
C GLU A 46 22.91 -1.58 12.47
N GLU A 47 23.94 -1.00 11.86
CA GLU A 47 24.29 0.43 12.06
C GLU A 47 23.68 1.35 11.00
N SER A 48 23.34 0.78 9.84
CA SER A 48 22.74 1.49 8.71
C SER A 48 21.95 0.52 7.83
N VAL A 49 21.13 1.05 6.92
CA VAL A 49 20.34 0.22 6.01
C VAL A 49 21.24 -0.49 5.00
N THR A 50 21.20 -1.82 5.01
CA THR A 50 21.93 -2.68 4.06
C THR A 50 21.00 -3.27 3.00
N ASP A 51 19.71 -3.39 3.31
CA ASP A 51 18.71 -4.01 2.42
C ASP A 51 17.36 -3.28 2.50
N VAL A 52 16.79 -2.95 1.33
CA VAL A 52 15.54 -2.20 1.20
C VAL A 52 14.44 -3.13 0.69
N PHE A 53 13.44 -3.36 1.53
CA PHE A 53 12.36 -4.30 1.27
C PHE A 53 11.19 -3.69 0.52
N THR A 54 10.84 -2.45 0.87
CA THR A 54 9.74 -1.76 0.21
C THR A 54 10.15 -0.34 -0.13
N TYR A 55 9.44 0.20 -1.11
CA TYR A 55 9.58 1.55 -1.62
C TYR A 55 8.26 2.29 -1.44
N GLN A 56 8.27 3.58 -1.68
CA GLN A 56 7.09 4.41 -1.59
C GLN A 56 7.03 5.40 -2.73
N HIS A 57 5.83 5.57 -3.30
CA HIS A 57 5.54 6.66 -4.21
C HIS A 57 5.23 7.93 -3.42
N THR A 58 5.91 9.02 -3.77
CA THR A 58 5.95 10.27 -3.01
C THR A 58 4.77 11.23 -3.27
N GLU A 59 4.03 11.03 -4.36
CA GLU A 59 2.94 11.93 -4.74
C GLU A 59 1.67 11.65 -3.93
N ASN A 60 0.96 12.71 -3.55
CA ASN A 60 -0.33 12.56 -2.87
C ASN A 60 -1.45 12.14 -3.83
N VAL A 61 -1.33 12.52 -5.11
CA VAL A 61 -2.24 12.11 -6.17
C VAL A 61 -1.48 11.20 -7.13
N CYS A 62 -2.02 10.01 -7.37
CA CYS A 62 -1.43 9.04 -8.28
C CYS A 62 -1.35 9.61 -9.69
N ILE A 63 -0.17 9.52 -10.31
CA ILE A 63 0.07 9.91 -11.70
C ILE A 63 -0.80 9.16 -12.72
N HIS A 64 -1.28 7.96 -12.35
CA HIS A 64 -2.10 7.12 -13.21
C HIS A 64 -3.59 7.46 -13.12
N LEU A 65 -3.97 8.47 -12.33
CA LEU A 65 -5.34 8.94 -12.21
C LEU A 65 -5.66 9.92 -13.34
N VAL A 66 -6.48 9.50 -14.31
CA VAL A 66 -6.99 10.35 -15.40
C VAL A 66 -8.50 10.20 -15.45
N ASP A 67 -9.23 11.32 -15.42
CA ASP A 67 -10.70 11.36 -15.41
C ASP A 67 -11.34 10.45 -14.35
N ASN A 68 -10.76 10.44 -13.14
CA ASN A 68 -11.13 9.58 -12.01
C ASN A 68 -10.94 8.06 -12.23
N LEU A 69 -10.24 7.67 -13.29
CA LEU A 69 -9.92 6.29 -13.64
C LEU A 69 -8.42 6.02 -13.52
N CYS A 70 -8.08 4.87 -12.92
CA CYS A 70 -6.70 4.40 -12.88
C CYS A 70 -6.33 3.77 -14.21
N GLN A 71 -5.37 4.37 -14.92
CA GLN A 71 -4.94 3.92 -16.25
C GLN A 71 -4.21 2.57 -16.22
N ILE A 72 -3.60 2.23 -15.08
CA ILE A 72 -2.95 0.93 -14.86
C ILE A 72 -3.81 -0.03 -14.03
N TYR A 73 -5.14 0.08 -14.07
CA TYR A 73 -6.02 -0.65 -13.14
C TYR A 73 -5.69 -2.14 -13.00
N LYS A 74 -5.45 -2.85 -14.12
CA LYS A 74 -5.18 -4.30 -14.10
C LYS A 74 -3.79 -4.65 -13.56
N SER A 75 -2.82 -3.76 -13.72
CA SER A 75 -1.42 -3.94 -13.31
C SER A 75 -1.04 -3.06 -12.11
N ARG A 76 -2.05 -2.55 -11.39
CA ARG A 76 -1.84 -1.66 -10.25
C ARG A 76 -1.06 -2.36 -9.13
N PRO A 77 -0.30 -1.62 -8.31
CA PRO A 77 0.45 -2.19 -7.19
C PRO A 77 -0.44 -3.01 -6.24
N LEU A 78 0.15 -3.95 -5.52
CA LEU A 78 -0.53 -4.85 -4.61
C LEU A 78 -1.31 -4.09 -3.53
N MET A 79 -0.72 -3.02 -2.98
CA MET A 79 -1.41 -2.09 -2.06
C MET A 79 -2.67 -1.46 -2.69
N CYS A 80 -2.66 -1.20 -4.00
CA CYS A 80 -3.84 -0.68 -4.73
C CYS A 80 -4.83 -1.80 -5.10
N ARG A 81 -4.37 -3.05 -5.23
CA ARG A 81 -5.23 -4.22 -5.47
C ARG A 81 -6.00 -4.62 -4.22
N SER A 82 -5.40 -4.45 -3.03
CA SER A 82 -6.06 -4.73 -1.76
C SER A 82 -7.18 -3.73 -1.45
N PHE A 83 -7.12 -2.49 -1.96
CA PHE A 83 -8.18 -1.51 -1.75
C PHE A 83 -9.54 -2.05 -2.26
N PRO A 84 -10.62 -1.97 -1.46
CA PRO A 84 -10.78 -1.15 -0.25
C PRO A 84 -10.48 -1.87 1.07
N VAL A 85 -9.94 -3.07 1.04
CA VAL A 85 -9.55 -3.84 2.23
C VAL A 85 -8.23 -3.28 2.78
N LYS A 86 -8.16 -3.17 4.10
CA LYS A 86 -7.01 -2.76 4.90
C LYS A 86 -6.76 -3.80 5.98
N ILE A 87 -5.53 -3.94 6.43
CA ILE A 87 -5.25 -4.76 7.62
C ILE A 87 -5.21 -3.84 8.83
N GLY A 88 -5.91 -4.23 9.89
CA GLY A 88 -5.82 -3.61 11.19
C GLY A 88 -5.45 -4.63 12.26
N GLU A 89 -5.30 -4.14 13.49
CA GLU A 89 -4.88 -4.93 14.67
C GLU A 89 -5.72 -6.20 14.92
N TYR A 90 -7.00 -6.20 14.55
CA TYR A 90 -7.93 -7.31 14.75
C TYR A 90 -8.37 -7.98 13.43
N GLY A 91 -7.55 -7.87 12.38
CA GLY A 91 -7.82 -8.47 11.07
C GLY A 91 -8.23 -7.45 10.00
N LEU A 92 -9.01 -7.91 9.01
CA LEU A 92 -9.35 -7.10 7.84
C LEU A 92 -10.38 -6.02 8.18
N ARG A 93 -10.08 -4.79 7.77
CA ARG A 93 -10.94 -3.61 7.85
C ARG A 93 -11.22 -3.10 6.45
N PHE A 94 -12.30 -2.33 6.27
CA PHE A 94 -12.55 -1.64 5.01
C PHE A 94 -12.24 -0.16 5.12
N SER A 95 -11.79 0.45 4.03
CA SER A 95 -11.56 1.88 3.97
C SER A 95 -12.88 2.64 4.15
N SER A 96 -12.97 3.39 5.25
CA SER A 96 -14.11 4.26 5.52
C SER A 96 -14.31 5.26 4.38
N GLY A 97 -15.57 5.45 3.99
CA GLY A 97 -15.95 6.39 2.92
C GLY A 97 -15.78 5.89 1.48
N CYS A 98 -15.38 4.63 1.27
CA CYS A 98 -15.47 3.99 -0.05
C CYS A 98 -16.94 3.65 -0.37
N LYS A 99 -17.53 4.32 -1.36
CA LYS A 99 -18.92 4.08 -1.76
C LYS A 99 -19.16 2.65 -2.26
N GLY A 100 -18.17 2.05 -2.92
CA GLY A 100 -18.23 0.66 -3.37
C GLY A 100 -18.41 -0.31 -2.20
N VAL A 101 -17.61 -0.16 -1.14
CA VAL A 101 -17.76 -0.96 0.09
C VAL A 101 -19.15 -0.80 0.70
N LEU A 102 -19.63 0.44 0.86
CA LEU A 102 -20.93 0.69 1.46
C LEU A 102 -22.07 0.02 0.69
N HIS A 103 -21.94 -0.02 -0.63
CA HIS A 103 -22.91 -0.67 -1.49
C HIS A 103 -22.82 -2.20 -1.40
N THR A 104 -21.60 -2.77 -1.38
CA THR A 104 -21.38 -4.21 -1.24
C THR A 104 -21.84 -4.73 0.13
N LEU A 105 -21.52 -4.03 1.23
CA LEU A 105 -21.95 -4.39 2.59
C LEU A 105 -23.48 -4.30 2.77
N ARG A 106 -24.15 -3.42 2.03
CA ARG A 106 -25.63 -3.35 2.05
C ARG A 106 -26.27 -4.56 1.36
N LYS A 107 -25.61 -5.12 0.34
CA LYS A 107 -26.11 -6.27 -0.42
C LYS A 107 -25.71 -7.61 0.19
N SER A 108 -24.46 -7.73 0.65
CA SER A 108 -23.92 -8.97 1.22
C SER A 108 -23.88 -8.87 2.75
N LYS A 109 -24.58 -9.79 3.43
CA LYS A 109 -24.56 -9.91 4.90
C LYS A 109 -23.30 -10.61 5.43
N THR A 110 -22.46 -11.16 4.55
CA THR A 110 -21.27 -11.94 4.92
C THR A 110 -20.05 -11.50 4.11
N MET A 111 -18.88 -11.70 4.71
CA MET A 111 -17.58 -11.48 4.06
C MET A 111 -17.27 -12.66 3.13
N ASP A 112 -16.94 -12.37 1.88
CA ASP A 112 -16.49 -13.38 0.91
C ASP A 112 -14.96 -13.34 0.81
N TRP A 113 -14.32 -14.37 1.39
CA TRP A 113 -12.87 -14.56 1.36
C TRP A 113 -12.31 -14.84 -0.04
N GLY A 114 -13.19 -15.21 -0.99
CA GLY A 114 -12.84 -15.41 -2.39
C GLY A 114 -12.64 -14.12 -3.19
N GLN A 115 -13.07 -12.97 -2.64
CA GLN A 115 -12.97 -11.68 -3.32
C GLN A 115 -11.52 -11.31 -3.64
N TYR A 116 -11.35 -10.69 -4.80
CA TYR A 116 -10.05 -10.33 -5.34
C TYR A 116 -9.27 -9.41 -4.40
N GLU A 117 -9.94 -8.42 -3.82
CA GLU A 117 -9.37 -7.42 -2.91
C GLU A 117 -8.94 -8.06 -1.58
N VAL A 118 -9.70 -9.05 -1.09
CA VAL A 118 -9.34 -9.81 0.12
C VAL A 118 -8.11 -10.67 -0.12
N LYS A 119 -8.05 -11.36 -1.27
CA LYS A 119 -6.86 -12.14 -1.67
C LYS A 119 -5.63 -11.26 -1.80
N ALA A 120 -5.76 -10.11 -2.45
CA ALA A 120 -4.68 -9.14 -2.57
C ALA A 120 -4.23 -8.58 -1.22
N ALA A 121 -5.16 -8.37 -0.27
CA ALA A 121 -4.82 -7.96 1.08
C ALA A 121 -4.03 -9.06 1.83
N ILE A 122 -4.43 -10.33 1.68
CA ILE A 122 -3.71 -11.47 2.27
C ILE A 122 -2.30 -11.59 1.67
N GLU A 123 -2.17 -11.58 0.34
CA GLU A 123 -0.88 -11.60 -0.38
C GLU A 123 0.03 -10.45 0.11
N MET A 124 -0.54 -9.26 0.32
CA MET A 124 0.21 -8.12 0.88
C MET A 124 0.72 -8.39 2.30
N VAL A 125 -0.09 -9.00 3.17
CA VAL A 125 0.33 -9.38 4.54
C VAL A 125 1.45 -10.40 4.47
N GLU A 126 1.33 -11.42 3.63
CA GLU A 126 2.33 -12.48 3.48
C GLU A 126 3.69 -11.88 3.12
N ARG A 127 3.74 -10.98 2.12
CA ARG A 127 4.99 -10.29 1.74
C ARG A 127 5.54 -9.37 2.84
N LEU A 128 4.68 -8.69 3.60
CA LEU A 128 5.11 -7.88 4.75
C LEU A 128 5.56 -8.74 5.93
N TYR A 129 4.98 -9.93 6.09
CA TYR A 129 5.37 -10.89 7.11
C TYR A 129 6.74 -11.50 6.81
N GLU A 130 7.02 -11.82 5.54
CA GLU A 130 8.36 -12.20 5.08
C GLU A 130 9.39 -11.13 5.46
N PHE A 131 9.09 -9.84 5.24
CA PHE A 131 9.93 -8.76 5.73
C PHE A 131 10.17 -8.89 7.24
N HIS A 132 9.11 -8.93 8.05
CA HIS A 132 9.21 -8.98 9.51
C HIS A 132 9.91 -10.21 10.08
N THR A 133 9.94 -11.32 9.35
CA THR A 133 10.56 -12.59 9.79
C THR A 133 11.96 -12.80 9.23
N SER A 134 12.38 -12.02 8.23
CA SER A 134 13.69 -12.18 7.57
C SER A 134 14.88 -11.61 8.33
N PHE A 135 14.66 -10.94 9.46
CA PHE A 135 15.68 -10.30 10.29
C PHE A 135 16.62 -11.33 10.95
N GLN A 136 17.93 -11.06 10.93
CA GLN A 136 18.95 -11.95 11.51
C GLN A 136 19.79 -11.20 12.55
N GLY A 137 20.19 -11.89 13.63
CA GLY A 137 21.17 -11.36 14.58
C GLY A 137 20.76 -10.04 15.24
N GLN A 138 21.52 -8.97 14.98
CA GLN A 138 21.33 -7.63 15.53
C GLN A 138 20.66 -6.65 14.54
N ASP A 139 20.04 -7.14 13.46
CA ASP A 139 19.35 -6.29 12.49
C ASP A 139 18.28 -5.41 13.16
N PHE A 140 18.36 -4.09 12.94
CA PHE A 140 17.30 -3.16 13.27
C PHE A 140 16.38 -2.93 12.07
N ARG A 141 15.13 -2.56 12.37
CA ARG A 141 14.18 -2.12 11.36
C ARG A 141 14.37 -0.64 11.10
N TRP A 142 14.40 -0.27 9.83
CA TRP A 142 14.53 1.11 9.40
C TRP A 142 13.34 1.53 8.57
N LYS A 143 12.87 2.76 8.79
CA LYS A 143 11.83 3.41 8.01
C LYS A 143 12.41 4.69 7.42
N TYR A 144 12.22 4.88 6.12
CA TYR A 144 12.63 6.12 5.45
C TYR A 144 11.54 7.18 5.63
N ASN A 145 11.90 8.29 6.26
CA ASN A 145 11.01 9.42 6.49
C ASN A 145 11.09 10.39 5.30
N MET A 146 9.99 10.51 4.55
CA MET A 146 9.96 11.39 3.37
C MET A 146 10.01 12.89 3.70
N ALA A 147 9.71 13.29 4.95
CA ALA A 147 9.74 14.69 5.34
C ALA A 147 11.17 15.16 5.66
N THR A 148 11.98 14.31 6.31
CA THR A 148 13.39 14.58 6.63
C THR A 148 14.35 14.08 5.55
N GLU A 149 13.88 13.20 4.67
CA GLU A 149 14.70 12.46 3.69
C GLU A 149 15.77 11.56 4.32
N GLU A 150 15.53 11.10 5.55
CA GLU A 150 16.47 10.31 6.34
C GLU A 150 15.90 8.93 6.74
N TRP A 151 16.81 8.01 7.06
CA TRP A 151 16.45 6.73 7.66
C TRP A 151 16.34 6.86 9.17
N GLU A 152 15.23 6.38 9.73
CA GLU A 152 14.95 6.37 11.16
C GLU A 152 14.77 4.91 11.62
N THR A 153 15.30 4.58 12.79
CA THR A 153 15.04 3.27 13.42
C THR A 153 13.59 3.20 13.88
N TYR A 154 12.89 2.15 13.46
CA TYR A 154 11.49 1.89 13.73
C TYR A 154 11.29 1.06 15.00
#